data_AF-A0A7J6XDM9-F1
#
_entry.id   AF-A0A7J6XDM9-F1
#
_cell.length_a   1.000
_cell.length_b   1.000
_cell.length_c   1.000
_cell.angle_alpha   90.00
_cell.angle_beta   90.00
_cell.angle_gamma   90.00
#
_symmetry.space_group_name_H-M   'P 1'
#
loop_
_entity.id
_entity.type
_entity.pdbx_description
1 polymer ?
#
loop_
_entity_poly.entity_id
_entity_poly.type
_entity_poly.pdbx_seq_one_letter_code
_entity_poly.pdbx_strand_id
1 'polypeptide(L)'
;MRNCPENMGVKKEDWYVFVDMEATEDARLRRERGKACRKEMNNPHTTGRRGTARTAEILVANNPNEEGTRTDFFIATHTRPDGTYLNEAIGERMVGKIQNL
;
A
#
# COMPACT_ATOMS: atom_id res chain seq x y z
N MET A 1 33.91 -9.09 4.88
CA MET A 1 33.37 -10.18 4.04
C MET A 1 31.86 -10.02 3.93
N ARG A 2 31.27 -10.29 2.75
CA ARG A 2 29.81 -10.32 2.58
C ARG A 2 29.31 -11.60 3.25
N ASN A 3 28.77 -11.49 4.46
CA ASN A 3 28.30 -12.67 5.19
C ASN A 3 26.89 -13.03 4.68
N CYS A 4 26.75 -14.19 4.05
CA CYS A 4 25.46 -14.79 3.76
C CYS A 4 24.95 -15.48 5.03
N PRO A 5 23.72 -15.21 5.50
CA PRO A 5 23.16 -15.90 6.65
C PRO A 5 23.09 -17.42 6.40
N GLU A 6 23.70 -18.19 7.27
CA GLU A 6 23.54 -19.65 7.29
C GLU A 6 22.07 -19.91 7.71
N ASN A 7 21.31 -20.64 6.90
CA ASN A 7 19.87 -21.00 7.08
C ASN A 7 18.81 -20.13 6.40
N MET A 8 19.15 -19.25 5.45
CA MET A 8 18.13 -18.51 4.70
C MET A 8 17.48 -19.29 3.53
N GLY A 9 17.97 -20.48 3.19
CA GLY A 9 17.55 -21.21 1.98
C GLY A 9 17.90 -20.50 0.67
N VAL A 10 18.70 -19.43 0.74
CA VAL A 10 19.17 -18.62 -0.39
C VAL A 10 20.57 -19.07 -0.77
N LYS A 11 20.84 -19.20 -2.07
CA LYS A 11 22.18 -19.52 -2.57
C LYS A 11 23.13 -18.35 -2.28
N LYS A 12 24.38 -18.65 -1.94
CA LYS A 12 25.36 -17.61 -1.57
C LYS A 12 25.58 -16.61 -2.71
N GLU A 13 25.51 -17.08 -3.95
CA GLU A 13 25.69 -16.29 -5.15
C GLU A 13 24.57 -15.25 -5.31
N ASP A 14 23.31 -15.68 -5.13
CA ASP A 14 22.14 -14.79 -5.19
C ASP A 14 22.20 -13.74 -4.08
N TRP A 15 22.67 -14.12 -2.88
CA TRP A 15 22.89 -13.19 -1.79
C TRP A 15 23.94 -12.13 -2.13
N TYR A 16 25.07 -12.53 -2.73
CA TYR A 16 26.12 -11.59 -3.09
C TYR A 16 25.67 -10.63 -4.19
N VAL A 17 24.93 -11.11 -5.19
CA VAL A 17 24.33 -10.26 -6.23
C VAL A 17 23.37 -9.25 -5.62
N PHE A 18 22.51 -9.69 -4.69
CA PHE A 18 21.59 -8.80 -3.98
C PHE A 18 22.35 -7.72 -3.19
N VAL A 19 23.37 -8.11 -2.42
CA VAL A 19 24.17 -7.16 -1.63
C VAL A 19 24.84 -6.13 -2.55
N ASP A 20 25.38 -6.55 -3.69
CA ASP A 20 26.01 -5.64 -4.66
C ASP A 20 25.01 -4.68 -5.29
N MET A 21 23.83 -5.19 -5.66
CA MET A 21 22.74 -4.36 -6.18
C MET A 21 22.31 -3.29 -5.16
N GLU A 22 22.12 -3.69 -3.89
CA GLU A 22 21.65 -2.80 -2.83
C GLU A 22 22.72 -1.82 -2.31
N ALA A 23 24.00 -2.14 -2.53
CA ALA A 23 25.14 -1.28 -2.19
C ALA A 23 25.33 -0.11 -3.17
N THR A 24 24.63 -0.11 -4.31
CA THR A 24 24.68 1.01 -5.25
C THR A 24 24.05 2.28 -4.66
N GLU A 25 24.58 3.43 -5.03
CA GLU A 25 24.04 4.73 -4.60
C GLU A 25 22.59 4.93 -5.07
N ASP A 26 22.26 4.44 -6.26
CA ASP A 26 20.92 4.52 -6.81
C ASP A 26 19.91 3.69 -5.98
N ALA A 27 20.27 2.47 -5.59
CA ALA A 27 19.45 1.67 -4.67
C ALA A 27 19.29 2.36 -3.31
N ARG A 28 20.36 2.95 -2.76
CA ARG A 28 20.30 3.73 -1.52
C ARG A 28 19.35 4.91 -1.63
N LEU A 29 19.44 5.69 -2.71
CA LEU A 29 18.56 6.83 -2.97
C LEU A 29 17.09 6.40 -3.12
N ARG A 30 16.82 5.28 -3.81
CA ARG A 30 15.46 4.73 -3.89
C ARG A 30 14.90 4.38 -2.52
N ARG A 31 15.70 3.74 -1.65
CA ARG A 31 15.26 3.40 -0.28
C ARG A 31 14.95 4.65 0.54
N GLU A 32 15.80 5.68 0.49
CA GLU A 32 15.58 6.93 1.22
C GLU A 32 14.34 7.68 0.71
N ARG A 33 14.15 7.77 -0.61
CA ARG A 33 12.91 8.31 -1.20
C ARG A 33 11.70 7.53 -0.73
N GLY A 34 11.75 6.21 -0.74
CA GLY A 34 10.67 5.36 -0.26
C GLY A 34 10.35 5.57 1.23
N LYS A 35 11.37 5.76 2.07
CA LYS A 35 11.19 6.09 3.50
C LYS A 35 10.51 7.45 3.67
N ALA A 36 10.99 8.47 2.95
CA ALA A 36 10.40 9.81 2.99
C ALA A 36 8.94 9.78 2.52
N CYS A 37 8.64 9.14 1.39
CA CYS A 37 7.27 8.97 0.90
C CYS A 37 6.37 8.27 1.91
N ARG A 38 6.85 7.21 2.59
CA ARG A 38 6.07 6.52 3.62
C ARG A 38 5.85 7.38 4.86
N LYS A 39 6.80 8.24 5.23
CA LYS A 39 6.65 9.17 6.35
C LYS A 39 5.56 10.20 6.10
N GLU A 40 5.47 10.68 4.86
CA GLU A 40 4.45 11.65 4.43
C GLU A 40 3.12 10.99 4.01
N MET A 41 3.04 9.65 4.03
CA MET A 41 1.86 8.91 3.62
C MET A 41 0.79 8.94 4.72
N ASN A 42 -0.03 9.98 4.71
CA ASN A 42 -1.11 10.18 5.68
C ASN A 42 -2.41 9.44 5.33
N ASN A 43 -2.49 8.79 4.17
CA ASN A 43 -3.71 8.11 3.70
C ASN A 43 -3.44 6.62 3.42
N PRO A 44 -3.20 5.78 4.45
CA PRO A 44 -3.03 4.36 4.23
C PRO A 44 -4.38 3.71 3.89
N HIS A 45 -4.43 3.00 2.77
CA HIS A 45 -5.55 2.09 2.48
C HIS A 45 -5.59 0.98 3.55
N THR A 46 -6.71 0.79 4.22
CA THR A 46 -6.91 -0.36 5.11
C THR A 46 -7.60 -1.50 4.38
N THR A 47 -6.80 -2.37 3.78
CA THR A 47 -7.28 -3.64 3.21
C THR A 47 -7.01 -4.83 4.14
N GLY A 48 -6.37 -4.58 5.30
CA GLY A 48 -5.99 -5.62 6.26
C GLY A 48 -5.16 -6.73 5.60
N ARG A 49 -5.37 -7.97 6.05
CA ARG A 49 -4.73 -9.15 5.44
C ARG A 49 -5.28 -9.55 4.07
N ARG A 50 -6.39 -8.95 3.62
CA ARG A 50 -7.04 -9.35 2.35
C ARG A 50 -6.28 -8.81 1.14
N GLY A 51 -5.65 -7.64 1.27
CA GLY A 51 -5.01 -6.96 0.16
C GLY A 51 -6.02 -6.27 -0.76
N THR A 52 -5.51 -5.44 -1.68
CA THR A 52 -6.32 -4.58 -2.56
C THR A 52 -7.17 -5.38 -3.53
N ALA A 53 -6.61 -6.41 -4.17
CA ALA A 53 -7.31 -7.23 -5.16
C ALA A 53 -8.56 -7.90 -4.57
N ARG A 54 -8.40 -8.59 -3.43
CA ARG A 54 -9.51 -9.28 -2.76
C ARG A 54 -10.55 -8.30 -2.21
N THR A 55 -10.13 -7.11 -1.75
CA THR A 55 -11.09 -6.08 -1.34
C THR A 55 -11.92 -5.59 -2.53
N ALA A 56 -11.31 -5.41 -3.71
CA ALA A 56 -12.04 -5.02 -4.91
C ALA A 56 -13.04 -6.11 -5.35
N GLU A 57 -12.63 -7.38 -5.33
CA GLU A 57 -13.52 -8.51 -5.65
C GLU A 57 -14.75 -8.56 -4.72
N ILE A 58 -14.56 -8.41 -3.41
CA ILE A 58 -15.67 -8.38 -2.44
C ILE A 58 -16.61 -7.20 -2.73
N LEU A 59 -16.06 -6.05 -3.12
CA LEU A 59 -16.84 -4.84 -3.37
C LEU A 59 -17.73 -4.99 -4.60
N VAL A 60 -17.23 -5.64 -5.65
CA VAL A 60 -18.02 -6.01 -6.84
C VAL A 60 -19.07 -7.08 -6.50
N ALA A 61 -18.69 -8.11 -5.73
CA ALA A 61 -19.61 -9.18 -5.34
C ALA A 61 -20.78 -8.67 -4.47
N ASN A 62 -20.53 -7.66 -3.63
CA ASN A 62 -21.57 -7.06 -2.78
C ASN A 62 -22.51 -6.11 -3.55
N ASN A 63 -22.09 -5.60 -4.71
CA ASN A 63 -22.87 -4.69 -5.54
C ASN A 63 -22.99 -5.23 -6.98
N PRO A 64 -23.65 -6.37 -7.18
CA PRO A 64 -23.64 -7.10 -8.46
C PRO A 64 -24.30 -6.33 -9.62
N ASN A 65 -25.07 -5.29 -9.34
CA ASN A 65 -25.76 -4.46 -10.32
C ASN A 65 -25.04 -3.13 -10.61
N GLU A 66 -23.92 -2.86 -9.94
CA GLU A 66 -23.16 -1.63 -10.07
C GLU A 66 -21.72 -1.95 -10.50
N GLU A 67 -21.17 -1.13 -11.39
CA GLU A 67 -19.76 -1.26 -11.77
C GLU A 67 -18.92 -0.66 -10.63
N GLY A 68 -18.21 -1.51 -9.88
CA GLY A 68 -17.38 -1.07 -8.76
C GLY A 68 -16.33 -0.07 -9.22
N THR A 69 -16.47 1.20 -8.83
CA THR A 69 -15.56 2.25 -9.28
C THR A 69 -14.32 2.33 -8.38
N ARG A 70 -13.28 2.98 -8.90
CA ARG A 70 -12.10 3.35 -8.09
C ARG A 70 -12.47 4.22 -6.89
N THR A 71 -13.53 5.02 -7.00
CA THR A 71 -14.04 5.85 -5.91
C THR A 71 -14.64 4.98 -4.82
N ASP A 72 -15.42 3.96 -5.16
CA ASP A 72 -16.02 3.05 -4.19
C ASP A 72 -14.97 2.24 -3.45
N PHE A 73 -13.95 1.77 -4.17
CA PHE A 73 -12.79 1.15 -3.56
C PHE A 73 -12.06 2.11 -2.60
N PHE A 74 -11.88 3.37 -3.02
CA PHE A 74 -11.25 4.39 -2.17
C PHE A 74 -12.08 4.64 -0.91
N ILE A 75 -13.41 4.74 -1.02
CA ILE A 75 -14.30 4.90 0.13
C ILE A 75 -14.16 3.70 1.06
N ALA A 76 -14.38 2.48 0.57
CA ALA A 76 -14.37 1.27 1.37
C ALA A 76 -13.02 0.97 2.06
N THR A 77 -11.91 1.44 1.49
CA THR A 77 -10.58 1.25 2.09
C THR A 77 -10.16 2.37 3.02
N HIS A 78 -10.97 3.43 3.16
CA HIS A 78 -10.68 4.57 4.02
C HIS A 78 -11.82 4.92 5.00
N THR A 79 -12.89 4.12 5.00
CA THR A 79 -13.95 4.14 6.01
C THR A 79 -13.91 2.90 6.88
N ARG A 80 -14.25 3.07 8.16
CA ARG A 80 -14.45 1.99 9.12
C ARG A 80 -15.89 1.44 8.98
N PRO A 81 -16.18 0.26 9.55
CA PRO A 81 -17.53 -0.31 9.53
C PRO A 81 -18.61 0.57 10.17
N ASP A 82 -18.23 1.44 11.11
CA ASP A 82 -19.13 2.41 11.75
C ASP A 82 -19.39 3.68 10.90
N GLY A 83 -18.83 3.74 9.68
CA GLY A 83 -18.96 4.87 8.77
C GLY A 83 -17.97 6.01 9.02
N THR A 84 -17.15 5.93 10.07
CA THR A 84 -16.13 6.96 10.35
C THR A 84 -14.91 6.81 9.45
N TYR A 85 -14.23 7.92 9.17
CA TYR A 85 -12.99 7.90 8.40
C TYR A 85 -11.82 7.40 9.26
N LEU A 86 -10.83 6.78 8.61
CA LEU A 86 -9.64 6.30 9.32
C LEU A 86 -8.85 7.43 10.01
N ASN A 87 -8.85 8.63 9.43
CA ASN A 87 -8.30 9.85 10.02
C ASN A 87 -9.00 11.11 9.44
N GLU A 88 -8.74 12.26 10.08
CA GLU A 88 -9.32 13.55 9.71
C GLU A 88 -8.93 14.00 8.30
N ALA A 89 -7.66 13.84 7.89
CA ALA A 89 -7.17 14.24 6.57
C ALA A 89 -7.85 13.48 5.41
N ILE A 90 -8.20 12.21 5.63
CA ILE A 90 -9.02 11.41 4.73
C ILE A 90 -10.45 11.98 4.68
N GLY A 91 -11.03 12.29 5.84
CA GLY A 91 -12.36 12.88 5.93
C GLY A 91 -12.47 14.19 5.16
N GLU A 92 -11.53 15.11 5.35
CA GLU A 92 -11.47 16.38 4.62
C GLU A 92 -11.42 16.19 3.10
N ARG A 93 -10.59 15.25 2.60
CA ARG A 93 -10.50 14.93 1.17
C ARG A 93 -11.77 14.30 0.60
N MET A 94 -12.54 13.61 1.42
CA MET A 94 -13.76 12.91 1.01
C MET A 94 -14.96 13.86 0.98
N VAL A 95 -15.06 14.76 1.96
CA VAL A 95 -16.08 15.83 2.00
C VAL A 95 -15.93 16.77 0.79
N GLY A 96 -14.71 17.13 0.41
CA GLY A 96 -14.47 18.01 -0.75
C GLY A 96 -14.80 17.41 -2.13
N LYS A 97 -14.94 16.08 -2.24
CA LYS A 97 -15.31 15.40 -3.50
C LYS A 97 -16.81 15.17 -3.65
N ILE A 98 -17.55 15.11 -2.55
CA ILE A 98 -19.02 14.96 -2.56
C ILE A 98 -19.70 16.28 -2.97
N GLN A 99 -19.06 17.44 -2.76
CA GLN A 99 -19.62 18.75 -3.09
C GLN A 99 -19.35 19.26 -4.52
N ASN A 100 -18.62 18.50 -5.35
CA ASN A 100 -18.26 18.90 -6.73
C ASN A 100 -18.72 17.86 -7.78
N LEU A 101 -19.71 17.04 -7.44
CA LEU A 101 -20.51 16.22 -8.35
C LEU A 101 -21.97 16.67 -8.25
#